data_AF-G5A3E7-F1
#
_entry.id   AF-G5A3E7-F1
#
_cell.length_a   1.000
_cell.length_b   1.000
_cell.length_c   1.000
_cell.angle_alpha   90.00
_cell.angle_beta   90.00
_cell.angle_gamma   90.00
#
_symmetry.space_group_name_H-M   'P 1'
#
loop_
_entity.id
_entity.type
_entity.pdbx_description
1 polymer ?
#
loop_
_entity_poly.entity_id
_entity_poly.type
_entity_poly.pdbx_seq_one_letter_code
_entity_poly.pdbx_strand_id
1 'polypeptide(L)'
;MIIGHLFAAILFTAICDGNVDNAGCPKVGGWFICIGTAFFVFNFAISWGPVCWIYPAEIFPLNVRASAVALSTAANWAMGAVMTEVVKLFPSLNINGVFFLFAGLCLICLVFVYFFCPETKGILLEDIEVLFHKRKAAQSPNFVEVKSPVSLA
;
A
#
# COMPACT_ATOMS: atom_id res chain seq x y z
N MET A 1 3.98 -5.76 1.50
CA MET A 1 2.92 -5.55 2.54
C MET A 1 2.18 -6.83 2.93
N ILE A 2 1.52 -7.55 2.00
CA ILE A 2 0.81 -8.82 2.30
C ILE A 2 1.72 -9.84 2.97
N ILE A 3 2.91 -10.07 2.39
CA ILE A 3 3.91 -11.01 2.93
C ILE A 3 4.29 -10.63 4.36
N GLY A 4 4.46 -9.34 4.64
CA GLY A 4 4.74 -8.84 5.98
C GLY A 4 3.61 -9.10 6.98
N HIS A 5 2.36 -8.84 6.59
CA HIS A 5 1.19 -9.14 7.44
C HIS A 5 1.00 -10.63 7.68
N LEU A 6 1.15 -11.48 6.66
CA LEU A 6 1.03 -12.92 6.81
C LEU A 6 2.16 -13.49 7.67
N PHE A 7 3.40 -13.05 7.47
CA PHE A 7 4.53 -13.45 8.30
C PHE A 7 4.30 -13.07 9.76
N ALA A 8 3.90 -11.81 10.02
CA ALA A 8 3.57 -11.37 11.37
C ALA A 8 2.40 -12.17 11.96
N ALA A 9 1.30 -12.35 11.23
CA ALA A 9 0.12 -13.09 11.69
C ALA A 9 0.46 -14.54 12.08
N ILE A 10 1.22 -15.24 11.23
CA ILE A 10 1.65 -16.63 11.46
C ILE A 10 2.59 -16.68 12.67
N LEU A 11 3.56 -15.78 12.75
CA LEU A 11 4.52 -15.73 13.85
C LEU A 11 3.83 -15.45 15.19
N PHE A 12 2.90 -14.49 15.23
CA PHE A 12 2.13 -14.17 16.44
C PHE A 12 1.21 -15.32 16.85
N THR A 13 0.50 -15.94 15.92
CA THR A 13 -0.40 -17.07 16.21
C THR A 13 0.37 -18.30 16.71
N ALA A 14 1.60 -18.50 16.24
CA ALA A 14 2.44 -19.62 16.66
C ALA A 14 3.08 -19.44 18.06
N ILE A 15 3.20 -18.20 18.53
CA ILE A 15 3.97 -17.85 19.74
C ILE A 15 3.08 -17.36 20.89
N CYS A 16 1.92 -16.79 20.57
CA CYS A 16 1.05 -16.10 21.51
C CYS A 16 -0.42 -16.48 21.29
N ASP A 17 -1.18 -16.62 22.38
CA ASP A 17 -2.63 -16.87 22.33
C ASP A 17 -3.42 -15.66 21.77
N GLY A 18 -2.81 -14.47 21.78
CA GLY A 18 -3.37 -13.28 21.12
C GLY A 18 -4.54 -12.63 21.86
N ASN A 19 -4.77 -12.98 23.13
CA ASN A 19 -5.70 -12.28 24.01
C ASN A 19 -5.15 -10.88 24.37
N VAL A 20 -6.03 -9.87 24.37
CA VAL A 20 -5.70 -8.47 24.63
C VAL A 20 -5.25 -8.21 26.07
N ASP A 21 -5.78 -8.94 27.04
CA ASP A 21 -5.44 -8.73 28.46
C ASP A 21 -4.14 -9.45 28.86
N ASN A 22 -3.91 -10.62 28.26
CA ASN A 22 -2.71 -11.42 28.47
C ASN A 22 -2.39 -12.19 27.19
N ALA A 23 -1.40 -11.72 26.41
CA ALA A 23 -1.06 -12.32 25.14
C ALA A 23 -0.49 -13.76 25.24
N GLY A 24 -0.18 -14.25 26.45
CA GLY A 24 0.28 -15.63 26.67
C GLY A 24 1.67 -15.94 26.11
N CYS A 25 2.46 -14.92 25.77
CA CYS A 25 3.74 -15.12 25.08
C CYS A 25 4.87 -15.55 26.04
N PRO A 26 5.76 -16.48 25.63
CA PRO A 26 6.99 -16.78 26.37
C PRO A 26 7.92 -15.54 26.41
N LYS A 27 8.87 -15.49 27.36
CA LYS A 27 9.82 -14.35 27.49
C LYS A 27 10.60 -14.05 26.20
N VAL A 28 10.88 -15.08 25.40
CA VAL A 28 11.56 -14.95 24.09
C VAL A 28 10.60 -14.41 23.01
N GLY A 29 9.28 -14.52 23.22
CA GLY A 29 8.24 -14.06 22.30
C GLY A 29 8.32 -12.56 21.97
N GLY A 30 8.80 -11.73 22.91
CA GLY A 30 9.01 -10.30 22.65
C GLY A 30 9.96 -10.02 21.49
N TRP A 31 11.05 -10.78 21.37
CA TRP A 31 12.00 -10.63 20.25
C TRP A 31 11.37 -10.99 18.91
N PHE A 32 10.58 -12.06 18.87
CA PHE A 32 9.87 -12.47 17.66
C PHE A 32 8.82 -11.44 17.23
N ILE A 33 8.11 -10.84 18.18
CA ILE A 33 7.19 -9.72 17.92
C ILE A 33 7.94 -8.56 17.26
N CYS A 34 9.07 -8.13 17.84
CA CYS A 34 9.87 -7.06 17.28
C CYS A 34 10.35 -7.37 15.86
N ILE A 35 10.83 -8.59 15.60
CA ILE A 35 11.28 -9.02 14.28
C ILE A 35 10.11 -9.05 13.28
N GLY A 36 8.97 -9.60 13.67
CA GLY A 36 7.76 -9.64 12.84
C GLY A 36 7.28 -8.24 12.45
N THR A 37 7.22 -7.32 13.41
CA THR A 37 6.85 -5.92 13.16
C THR A 37 7.88 -5.20 12.30
N ALA A 38 9.18 -5.38 12.55
CA ALA A 38 10.23 -4.78 11.73
C ALA A 38 10.17 -5.26 10.27
N PHE A 39 9.94 -6.55 10.05
CA PHE A 39 9.77 -7.12 8.72
C PHE A 39 8.52 -6.58 8.02
N PHE A 40 7.42 -6.41 8.75
CA PHE A 40 6.21 -5.75 8.23
C PHE A 40 6.49 -4.30 7.82
N VAL A 41 7.16 -3.51 8.68
CA VAL A 41 7.51 -2.10 8.40
C VAL A 41 8.42 -2.00 7.18
N PHE A 42 9.43 -2.87 7.07
CA PHE A 42 10.30 -2.94 5.89
C PHE A 42 9.50 -3.18 4.61
N ASN A 43 8.59 -4.16 4.64
CA ASN A 43 7.71 -4.47 3.51
C ASN A 43 6.81 -3.30 3.12
N PHE A 44 6.33 -2.52 4.09
CA PHE A 44 5.55 -1.31 3.82
C PHE A 44 6.43 -0.23 3.18
N ALA A 45 7.59 0.03 3.75
CA ALA A 45 8.52 1.08 3.33
C ALA A 45 8.99 0.93 1.88
N ILE A 46 9.18 -0.30 1.38
CA ILE A 46 9.59 -0.54 -0.02
C ILE A 46 8.43 -0.58 -1.02
N SER A 47 7.17 -0.64 -0.54
CA SER A 47 5.99 -0.77 -1.40
C SER A 47 5.03 0.40 -1.21
N TRP A 48 4.02 0.22 -0.35
CA TRP A 48 2.97 1.21 -0.13
C TRP A 48 3.45 2.51 0.51
N GLY A 49 4.62 2.52 1.16
CA GLY A 49 5.21 3.74 1.73
C GLY A 49 5.39 4.85 0.71
N PRO A 50 6.18 4.66 -0.37
CA PRO A 50 6.35 5.66 -1.43
C PRO A 50 5.29 5.55 -2.54
N VAL A 51 4.89 4.34 -2.93
CA VAL A 51 4.07 4.14 -4.15
C VAL A 51 2.69 4.78 -4.01
N CYS A 52 2.11 4.81 -2.81
CA CYS A 52 0.78 5.40 -2.59
C CYS A 52 0.76 6.92 -2.80
N TRP A 53 1.90 7.60 -2.72
CA TRP A 53 2.02 9.04 -2.96
C TRP A 53 2.44 9.36 -4.39
N ILE A 54 3.27 8.50 -4.98
CA ILE A 54 3.73 8.65 -6.37
C ILE A 54 2.57 8.39 -7.34
N TYR A 55 1.86 7.28 -7.17
CA TYR A 55 0.88 6.83 -8.14
C TYR A 55 -0.27 7.83 -8.38
N PRO A 56 -0.92 8.42 -7.34
CA PRO A 56 -1.92 9.47 -7.56
C PRO A 56 -1.35 10.71 -8.24
N ALA A 57 -0.10 11.07 -7.99
CA ALA A 57 0.54 12.23 -8.62
C ALA A 57 0.78 12.02 -10.13
N GLU A 58 0.91 10.76 -10.58
CA GLU A 58 1.17 10.42 -11.97
C GLU A 58 -0.11 10.20 -12.78
N ILE A 59 -1.10 9.49 -12.23
CA ILE A 59 -2.28 9.05 -13.00
C ILE A 59 -3.25 10.17 -13.40
N PHE A 60 -3.25 11.30 -12.70
CA PHE A 60 -4.20 12.37 -12.97
C PHE A 60 -3.67 13.32 -14.06
N PRO A 61 -4.54 13.73 -15.01
CA PRO A 61 -4.17 14.67 -16.05
C PRO A 61 -3.84 16.05 -15.47
N LEU A 62 -2.95 16.77 -16.14
CA LEU A 62 -2.31 17.99 -15.63
C LEU A 62 -3.31 19.07 -15.19
N ASN A 63 -4.43 19.20 -15.90
CA ASN A 63 -5.45 20.22 -15.65
C ASN A 63 -6.20 20.04 -14.30
N VAL A 64 -6.32 18.82 -13.78
CA VAL A 64 -7.04 18.53 -12.52
C VAL A 64 -6.17 17.88 -11.46
N ARG A 65 -4.89 17.63 -11.76
CA ARG A 65 -3.96 16.90 -10.90
C ARG A 65 -3.93 17.41 -9.47
N ALA A 66 -3.78 18.73 -9.28
CA ALA A 66 -3.70 19.31 -7.94
C ALA A 66 -4.93 18.99 -7.08
N SER A 67 -6.13 19.20 -7.62
CA SER A 67 -7.39 18.93 -6.93
C SER A 67 -7.62 17.43 -6.69
N ALA A 68 -7.29 16.59 -7.67
CA ALA A 68 -7.46 15.14 -7.58
C ALA A 68 -6.49 14.51 -6.56
N VAL A 69 -5.23 14.95 -6.53
CA VAL A 69 -4.25 14.54 -5.50
C VAL A 69 -4.66 15.03 -4.12
N ALA A 70 -5.19 16.25 -4.00
CA ALA A 70 -5.72 16.76 -2.73
C ALA A 70 -6.89 15.91 -2.21
N LEU A 71 -7.82 15.51 -3.09
CA LEU A 71 -8.94 14.63 -2.73
C LEU A 71 -8.44 13.24 -2.32
N SER A 72 -7.49 12.66 -3.06
CA SER A 72 -6.85 11.38 -2.71
C SER A 72 -6.19 11.45 -1.33
N THR A 73 -5.48 12.55 -1.04
CA THR A 73 -4.84 12.78 0.25
C THR A 73 -5.87 12.94 1.37
N ALA A 74 -6.96 13.68 1.13
CA ALA A 74 -8.04 13.83 2.09
C ALA A 74 -8.72 12.48 2.40
N ALA A 75 -8.97 11.66 1.37
CA ALA A 75 -9.50 10.31 1.53
C ALA A 75 -8.55 9.41 2.35
N ASN A 76 -7.23 9.49 2.13
CA ASN A 76 -6.24 8.79 2.93
C ASN A 76 -6.32 9.20 4.42
N TRP A 77 -6.40 10.49 4.73
CA TRP A 77 -6.52 10.96 6.11
C TRP A 77 -7.86 10.59 6.77
N ALA A 78 -8.96 10.67 6.02
CA ALA A 78 -10.27 10.21 6.50
C ALA A 78 -10.25 8.71 6.84
N MET A 79 -9.59 7.91 6.00
CA MET A 79 -9.39 6.49 6.27
C MET A 79 -8.44 6.25 7.44
N GLY A 80 -7.41 7.09 7.60
CA GLY A 80 -6.56 7.11 8.79
C GLY A 80 -7.36 7.36 10.08
N ALA A 81 -8.36 8.23 10.05
CA ALA A 81 -9.25 8.47 11.18
C ALA A 81 -10.15 7.25 11.48
N VAL A 82 -10.68 6.56 10.47
CA VAL A 82 -11.45 5.33 10.71
C VAL A 82 -10.55 4.19 11.23
N MET A 83 -9.27 4.18 10.86
CA MET A 83 -8.31 3.18 11.34
C MET A 83 -8.13 3.20 12.87
N THR A 84 -8.34 4.34 13.54
CA THR A 84 -8.25 4.41 15.00
C THR A 84 -9.33 3.57 15.69
N GLU A 85 -10.46 3.35 15.02
CA GLU A 85 -11.58 2.55 15.53
C GLU A 85 -11.34 1.05 15.45
N VAL A 86 -10.29 0.59 14.76
CA VAL A 86 -9.94 -0.84 14.68
C VAL A 86 -9.66 -1.44 16.05
N VAL A 87 -9.24 -0.62 17.02
CA VAL A 87 -9.00 -1.08 18.40
C VAL A 87 -10.28 -1.68 19.01
N LYS A 88 -11.47 -1.22 18.60
CA LYS A 88 -12.76 -1.77 19.04
C LYS A 88 -13.03 -3.20 18.54
N LEU A 89 -12.29 -3.68 17.54
CA LEU A 89 -12.42 -5.04 17.01
C LEU A 89 -11.62 -6.08 17.81
N PHE A 90 -10.63 -5.67 18.61
CA PHE A 90 -9.79 -6.60 19.37
C PHE A 90 -10.57 -7.52 20.32
N PRO A 91 -11.60 -7.07 21.07
CA PRO A 91 -12.37 -7.96 21.94
C PRO A 91 -13.13 -9.07 21.19
N SER A 92 -13.47 -8.86 19.91
CA SER A 92 -14.23 -9.83 19.10
C SER A 92 -13.34 -10.73 18.23
N LEU A 93 -12.22 -10.19 17.73
CA LEU A 93 -11.35 -10.88 16.77
C LEU A 93 -10.00 -11.33 17.37
N ASN A 94 -9.69 -10.94 18.61
CA ASN A 94 -8.35 -11.03 19.20
C ASN A 94 -7.27 -10.31 18.36
N ILE A 95 -6.05 -10.22 18.89
CA ILE A 95 -4.93 -9.57 18.17
C ILE A 95 -4.63 -10.33 16.87
N ASN A 96 -4.66 -11.65 16.93
CA ASN A 96 -4.33 -12.52 15.80
C ASN A 96 -5.34 -12.34 14.65
N GLY A 97 -6.65 -12.28 14.95
CA GLY A 97 -7.69 -12.11 13.94
C GLY A 97 -7.62 -10.76 13.23
N VAL A 98 -7.20 -9.69 13.92
CA VAL A 98 -7.00 -8.37 13.30
C VAL A 98 -5.84 -8.40 12.29
N PHE A 99 -4.74 -9.10 12.57
CA PHE A 99 -3.65 -9.27 11.60
C PHE A 99 -4.10 -10.03 10.34
N PHE A 100 -4.91 -11.09 10.49
CA PHE A 100 -5.48 -11.81 9.35
C PHE A 100 -6.50 -10.98 8.56
N LEU A 101 -7.32 -10.17 9.25
CA LEU A 101 -8.24 -9.23 8.61
C LEU A 101 -7.48 -8.25 7.71
N PHE A 102 -6.38 -7.67 8.21
CA PHE A 102 -5.55 -6.78 7.39
C PHE A 102 -4.83 -7.50 6.26
N ALA A 103 -4.37 -8.73 6.46
CA ALA A 103 -3.82 -9.54 5.38
C ALA A 103 -4.86 -9.76 4.26
N GLY A 104 -6.12 -10.04 4.62
CA GLY A 104 -7.23 -10.17 3.68
C GLY A 104 -7.56 -8.87 2.93
N LEU A 105 -7.62 -7.74 3.63
CA LEU A 105 -7.80 -6.43 2.99
C LEU A 105 -6.66 -6.11 2.02
N CYS A 106 -5.41 -6.40 2.42
CA CYS A 106 -4.25 -6.22 1.54
C CYS A 106 -4.35 -7.09 0.28
N LEU A 107 -4.89 -8.31 0.38
CA LEU A 107 -5.12 -9.18 -0.77
C LEU A 107 -6.16 -8.60 -1.72
N ILE A 108 -7.26 -8.05 -1.20
CA ILE A 108 -8.27 -7.34 -2.00
C ILE A 108 -7.63 -6.13 -2.71
N CYS A 109 -6.81 -5.35 -2.01
CA CYS A 109 -6.05 -4.25 -2.61
C CYS A 109 -5.11 -4.72 -3.71
N LEU A 110 -4.44 -5.87 -3.55
CA LEU A 110 -3.59 -6.44 -4.60
C LEU A 110 -4.38 -6.80 -5.86
N VAL A 111 -5.55 -7.43 -5.69
CA VAL A 111 -6.44 -7.74 -6.81
C VAL A 111 -6.87 -6.45 -7.51
N PHE A 112 -7.25 -5.42 -6.75
CA PHE A 112 -7.59 -4.12 -7.33
C PHE A 112 -6.42 -3.52 -8.12
N VAL A 113 -5.21 -3.46 -7.54
CA VAL A 113 -4.02 -2.93 -8.21
C VAL A 113 -3.71 -3.71 -9.49
N TYR A 114 -3.74 -5.05 -9.43
CA TYR A 114 -3.41 -5.89 -10.58
C TYR A 114 -4.34 -5.69 -11.78
N PHE A 115 -5.64 -5.48 -11.54
CA PHE A 115 -6.63 -5.36 -12.63
C PHE A 115 -6.95 -3.92 -13.04
N PHE A 116 -6.87 -2.96 -12.12
CA PHE A 116 -7.35 -1.59 -12.35
C PHE A 116 -6.25 -0.53 -12.35
N CYS A 117 -5.04 -0.85 -11.88
CA CYS A 117 -3.92 0.09 -11.84
C CYS A 117 -2.87 -0.27 -12.92
N PRO A 118 -2.92 0.37 -14.10
CA PRO A 118 -1.89 0.16 -15.12
C PRO A 118 -0.52 0.71 -14.69
N GLU A 119 0.56 0.15 -15.23
CA GLU A 119 1.93 0.61 -14.97
C GLU A 119 2.18 2.00 -15.59
N THR A 120 2.66 2.94 -14.77
CA THR A 120 2.91 4.35 -15.16
C THR A 120 4.37 4.65 -15.45
N LYS A 121 5.28 3.72 -15.10
CA LYS A 121 6.73 3.91 -15.26
C LYS A 121 7.13 4.19 -16.72
N GLY A 122 7.87 5.26 -16.91
CA GLY A 122 8.48 5.63 -18.20
C GLY A 122 7.54 6.38 -19.15
N ILE A 123 6.37 6.79 -18.67
CA ILE A 123 5.39 7.59 -19.43
C ILE A 123 5.50 9.05 -19.00
N LEU A 124 5.44 9.97 -19.97
CA LEU A 124 5.39 11.40 -19.68
C LEU A 124 4.06 11.76 -19.01
N LEU A 125 4.11 12.67 -18.04
CA LEU A 125 2.94 13.13 -17.29
C LEU A 125 1.87 13.82 -18.16
N GLU A 126 2.25 14.25 -19.36
CA GLU A 126 1.37 14.83 -20.39
C GLU A 126 0.61 13.74 -21.17
N ASP A 127 1.22 12.55 -21.33
CA ASP A 127 0.69 11.45 -22.14
C ASP A 127 -0.09 10.41 -21.32
N ILE A 128 -0.24 10.62 -20.01
CA ILE A 128 -0.86 9.65 -19.11
C ILE A 128 -2.31 9.32 -19.49
N GLU A 129 -3.01 10.26 -20.11
CA GLU A 129 -4.39 10.09 -20.57
C GLU A 129 -4.53 8.95 -21.59
N VAL A 130 -3.49 8.66 -22.37
CA VAL A 130 -3.48 7.57 -23.37
C VAL A 130 -3.66 6.20 -22.71
N LEU A 131 -3.20 6.05 -21.48
CA LEU A 131 -3.28 4.81 -20.70
C LEU A 131 -4.73 4.45 -20.32
N PHE A 132 -5.55 5.47 -20.08
CA PHE A 132 -6.94 5.31 -19.61
C PHE A 132 -7.98 5.41 -20.73
N HIS A 133 -7.64 5.99 -21.88
CA HIS A 133 -8.55 6.11 -23.03
C HIS A 133 -8.57 4.88 -23.96
N LYS A 134 -7.58 3.97 -23.90
CA LYS A 134 -7.54 2.77 -24.76
C LYS A 134 -8.33 1.60 -24.16
N ARG A 135 -9.50 1.31 -24.74
CA ARG A 135 -10.16 -0.01 -24.65
C ARG A 135 -9.20 -1.06 -25.23
N LYS A 136 -8.59 -1.87 -24.35
CA LYS A 136 -7.64 -2.98 -24.58
C LYS A 136 -6.16 -2.59 -24.55
N ALA A 137 -5.51 -3.00 -23.45
CA ALA A 137 -4.11 -3.36 -23.28
C ALA A 137 -3.14 -2.74 -24.31
N ALA A 138 -2.78 -1.48 -24.12
CA ALA A 138 -1.62 -0.92 -24.79
C ALA A 138 -0.39 -1.24 -23.95
N GLN A 139 0.53 -2.04 -24.50
CA GLN A 139 1.90 -2.13 -24.02
C GLN A 139 2.46 -0.71 -23.84
N SER A 140 3.13 -0.47 -22.71
CA SER A 140 3.81 0.79 -22.45
C SER A 140 4.79 1.08 -23.61
N PRO A 141 4.66 2.25 -24.28
CA PRO A 141 5.60 2.61 -25.32
C PRO A 141 7.02 2.71 -24.73
N ASN A 142 8.01 2.23 -25.48
CA ASN A 142 9.42 2.33 -25.09
C ASN A 142 9.81 3.79 -24.85
N PHE A 143 10.61 4.01 -23.80
CA PHE A 143 11.15 5.31 -23.42
C PHE A 143 11.82 6.00 -24.62
N VAL A 144 11.30 7.16 -25.03
CA VAL A 144 11.99 8.07 -25.94
C VAL A 144 12.50 9.22 -25.09
N GLU A 145 13.81 9.26 -24.88
CA GLU A 145 14.47 10.36 -24.19
C GLU A 145 14.32 11.63 -25.02
N VAL A 146 13.42 12.53 -24.61
CA VAL A 146 13.32 13.85 -25.21
C VAL A 146 14.51 14.67 -24.69
N LYS A 147 15.56 14.78 -25.51
CA LYS A 147 16.68 15.69 -25.24
C LYS A 147 16.14 17.09 -25.01
N SER A 148 16.44 17.66 -23.85
CA SER A 148 16.09 19.03 -23.52
C SER A 148 16.80 20.00 -24.50
N PRO A 149 16.11 21.03 -25.02
CA PRO A 149 16.68 21.97 -26.00
C PRO A 149 17.75 22.92 -25.42
N VAL A 150 18.27 22.68 -24.21
CA VAL A 150 19.20 23.57 -23.50
C VAL A 150 20.66 23.39 -23.97
N SER A 151 20.92 22.55 -24.98
CA SER A 151 22.28 22.36 -25.53
C SER A 151 22.58 23.15 -26.80
N LEU A 152 21.82 24.22 -27.10
CA LEU A 152 22.02 25.06 -28.30
C LEU A 152 22.17 26.57 -27.99
N ALA A 153 22.83 26.91 -26.89
CA ALA A 153 23.30 28.27 -26.61
C ALA A 153 24.82 28.29 -26.46
#